data_AF-A0A8S9IUQ3-F1
#
_entry.id   AF-A0A8S9IUQ3-F1
#
_cell.length_a   1.000
_cell.length_b   1.000
_cell.length_c   1.000
_cell.angle_alpha   90.00
_cell.angle_beta   90.00
_cell.angle_gamma   90.00
#
_symmetry.space_group_name_H-M   'P 1'
#
loop_
_entity.id
_entity.type
_entity.pdbx_description
1 polymer ?
#
loop_
_entity_poly.entity_id
_entity_poly.type
_entity_poly.pdbx_seq_one_letter_code
_entity_poly.pdbx_strand_id
1 'polypeptide(L)'
;MSYRRFGRARSLRSDRASVQARARSLRSDRAPARSRSLRSDRVSTRARSLRSDRAEWTFGRYVAIEPWLELGRYVATERSTCSVAV
;
A
#
# COMPACT_ATOMS: atom_id res chain seq x y z
N MET A 1 -66.11 -4.22 7.39
CA MET A 1 -65.12 -3.88 6.34
C MET A 1 -63.70 -3.86 6.93
N SER A 2 -62.99 -5.01 6.96
CA SER A 2 -61.71 -5.20 7.70
C SER A 2 -60.46 -5.35 6.82
N TYR A 3 -60.55 -5.08 5.52
CA TYR A 3 -59.47 -5.35 4.55
C TYR A 3 -58.33 -4.33 4.60
N ARG A 4 -58.62 -3.06 4.91
CA ARG A 4 -57.60 -1.99 4.92
C ARG A 4 -56.59 -2.12 6.06
N ARG A 5 -57.02 -2.57 7.24
CA ARG A 5 -56.16 -2.69 8.43
C ARG A 5 -55.19 -3.89 8.29
N PHE A 6 -55.64 -4.99 7.69
CA PHE A 6 -54.81 -6.17 7.43
C PHE A 6 -53.73 -5.89 6.37
N GLY A 7 -54.09 -5.17 5.29
CA GLY A 7 -53.13 -4.73 4.27
C GLY A 7 -52.04 -3.82 4.83
N ARG A 8 -52.39 -2.89 5.73
CA ARG A 8 -51.43 -1.95 6.35
C ARG A 8 -50.45 -2.66 7.29
N ALA A 9 -50.94 -3.60 8.12
CA ALA A 9 -50.07 -4.39 8.98
C ALA A 9 -49.12 -5.30 8.18
N ARG A 10 -49.60 -5.88 7.07
CA ARG A 10 -48.79 -6.69 6.16
C ARG A 10 -47.74 -5.85 5.45
N SER A 11 -48.09 -4.66 4.96
CA SER A 11 -47.14 -3.71 4.35
C SER A 11 -46.05 -3.31 5.34
N LEU A 12 -46.43 -2.86 6.54
CA LEU A 12 -45.46 -2.45 7.58
C LEU A 12 -44.51 -3.60 7.97
N ARG A 13 -45.01 -4.84 8.00
CA ARG A 13 -44.17 -6.03 8.25
C ARG A 13 -43.20 -6.29 7.10
N SER A 14 -43.65 -6.17 5.84
CA SER A 14 -42.79 -6.30 4.66
C SER A 14 -41.75 -5.20 4.56
N ASP A 15 -42.11 -3.95 4.86
CA ASP A 15 -41.21 -2.79 4.87
C ASP A 15 -40.14 -2.95 5.97
N ARG A 16 -40.54 -3.44 7.15
CA ARG A 16 -39.59 -3.73 8.23
C ARG A 16 -38.65 -4.88 7.87
N ALA A 17 -39.18 -5.92 7.21
CA ALA A 17 -38.38 -7.04 6.73
C ALA A 17 -37.41 -6.62 5.62
N SER A 18 -37.81 -5.75 4.70
CA SER A 18 -36.97 -5.24 3.61
C SER A 18 -35.85 -4.34 4.14
N VAL A 19 -36.16 -3.42 5.07
CA VAL A 19 -35.15 -2.59 5.76
C VAL A 19 -34.16 -3.47 6.53
N GLN A 20 -34.65 -4.50 7.22
CA GLN A 20 -33.80 -5.43 7.96
C GLN A 20 -32.92 -6.28 7.03
N ALA A 21 -33.44 -6.74 5.89
CA ALA A 21 -32.66 -7.43 4.87
C ALA A 21 -31.58 -6.53 4.27
N ARG A 22 -31.89 -5.26 3.98
CA ARG A 22 -30.93 -4.26 3.49
C ARG A 22 -29.83 -3.97 4.50
N ALA A 23 -30.20 -3.80 5.78
CA ALA A 23 -29.23 -3.61 6.85
C ALA A 23 -28.29 -4.82 7.01
N ARG A 24 -28.83 -6.04 6.86
CA ARG A 24 -28.00 -7.26 6.86
C ARG A 24 -27.08 -7.33 5.64
N SER A 25 -27.57 -7.05 4.43
CA SER A 25 -26.73 -7.01 3.22
C SER A 25 -25.58 -6.03 3.38
N LEU A 26 -25.88 -4.79 3.77
CA LEU A 26 -24.86 -3.76 3.97
C LEU A 26 -23.82 -4.17 5.03
N ARG A 27 -24.24 -4.86 6.11
CA ARG A 27 -23.33 -5.37 7.13
C ARG A 27 -22.47 -6.52 6.60
N SER A 28 -23.06 -7.43 5.83
CA SER A 28 -22.39 -8.56 5.18
C SER A 28 -21.41 -8.11 4.11
N ASP A 29 -21.68 -7.01 3.40
CA ASP A 29 -20.80 -6.46 2.37
C ASP A 29 -19.67 -5.60 2.99
N ARG A 30 -19.94 -4.96 4.14
CA ARG A 30 -18.96 -4.09 4.82
C ARG A 30 -17.83 -4.85 5.49
N ALA A 31 -18.07 -6.04 6.03
CA ALA A 31 -17.02 -6.89 6.61
C ALA A 31 -15.95 -7.32 5.57
N PRO A 32 -16.31 -7.90 4.41
CA PRO A 32 -15.36 -8.23 3.36
C PRO A 32 -14.74 -6.98 2.74
N ALA A 33 -15.49 -5.90 2.51
CA ALA A 33 -14.93 -4.65 2.00
C ALA A 33 -13.85 -4.06 2.94
N ARG A 34 -14.09 -4.05 4.26
CA ARG A 34 -13.09 -3.64 5.25
C ARG A 34 -11.87 -4.55 5.26
N SER A 35 -12.07 -5.88 5.25
CA SER A 35 -10.96 -6.83 5.21
C SER A 35 -10.09 -6.65 3.96
N ARG A 36 -10.71 -6.37 2.81
CA ARG A 36 -10.04 -6.15 1.53
C ARG A 36 -9.29 -4.83 1.52
N SER A 37 -9.88 -3.75 2.04
CA SER A 37 -9.20 -2.46 2.23
C SER A 37 -7.96 -2.62 3.10
N LEU A 38 -8.10 -3.20 4.30
CA LEU A 38 -6.98 -3.42 5.21
C LEU A 38 -5.87 -4.29 4.59
N ARG A 39 -6.24 -5.32 3.82
CA ARG A 39 -5.28 -6.15 3.09
C ARG A 39 -4.55 -5.35 2.02
N SER A 40 -5.26 -4.54 1.24
CA SER A 40 -4.68 -3.67 0.22
C SER A 40 -3.76 -2.61 0.84
N ASP A 41 -4.17 -1.99 1.94
CA ASP A 41 -3.37 -0.99 2.66
C ASP A 41 -2.08 -1.60 3.21
N ARG A 42 -2.16 -2.80 3.80
CA ARG A 42 -0.98 -3.55 4.27
C ARG A 42 -0.05 -3.96 3.12
N VAL A 43 -0.60 -4.40 1.99
CA VAL A 43 0.21 -4.76 0.81
C VAL A 43 0.87 -3.52 0.22
N SER A 44 0.15 -2.40 0.12
CA SER A 44 0.64 -1.13 -0.40
C SER A 44 1.75 -0.53 0.49
N THR A 45 1.56 -0.54 1.81
CA THR A 45 2.59 -0.10 2.77
C THR A 45 3.83 -0.99 2.71
N ARG A 46 3.68 -2.32 2.63
CA ARG A 46 4.81 -3.24 2.49
C ARG A 46 5.57 -3.05 1.17
N ALA A 47 4.85 -2.89 0.06
CA ALA A 47 5.46 -2.63 -1.24
C ALA A 47 6.20 -1.29 -1.27
N ARG A 48 5.65 -0.27 -0.60
CA ARG A 48 6.30 1.04 -0.44
C ARG A 48 7.58 0.92 0.39
N SER A 49 7.52 0.25 1.55
CA SER A 49 8.70 -0.01 2.39
C SER A 49 9.80 -0.71 1.60
N LEU A 50 9.48 -1.82 0.93
CA LEU A 50 10.47 -2.56 0.13
C LEU A 50 11.09 -1.71 -0.99
N ARG A 51 10.30 -0.80 -1.60
CA ARG A 51 10.82 0.14 -2.60
C ARG A 51 11.74 1.19 -1.98
N SER A 52 11.39 1.70 -0.80
CA SER A 52 12.23 2.63 -0.03
C SER A 52 13.53 1.96 0.40
N ASP A 53 13.47 0.77 1.01
CA ASP A 53 14.64 0.01 1.43
C ASP A 53 15.60 -0.25 0.26
N ARG A 54 15.03 -0.60 -0.91
CA ARG A 54 15.81 -0.81 -2.13
C ARG A 54 16.42 0.48 -2.66
N ALA A 55 15.69 1.60 -2.61
CA ALA A 55 16.19 2.91 -3.00
C ALA A 55 17.33 3.35 -2.07
N GLU A 56 17.14 3.26 -0.76
CA GLU A 56 18.14 3.56 0.25
C GLU A 56 19.39 2.70 0.08
N TRP A 57 19.24 1.40 -0.18
CA TRP A 57 20.37 0.52 -0.49
C TRP A 57 21.14 0.98 -1.73
N THR A 58 20.44 1.34 -2.80
CA THR A 58 21.09 1.82 -4.04
C THR A 58 21.80 3.15 -3.85
N PHE A 59 21.18 4.10 -3.14
CA PHE A 59 21.81 5.39 -2.84
C PHE A 59 22.98 5.24 -1.89
N GLY A 60 22.87 4.43 -0.84
CA GLY A 60 23.97 4.14 0.07
C GLY A 60 25.15 3.48 -0.62
N ARG A 61 24.89 2.53 -1.55
CA ARG A 61 25.94 1.94 -2.39
C ARG A 61 26.61 2.95 -3.31
N TYR A 62 25.83 3.81 -3.95
CA TYR A 62 26.38 4.84 -4.84
C TYR A 62 27.25 5.82 -4.06
N VAL A 63 26.74 6.37 -2.95
CA VAL A 63 27.47 7.29 -2.07
C VAL A 63 28.73 6.66 -1.47
N ALA A 64 28.73 5.35 -1.18
CA ALA A 64 29.90 4.66 -0.66
C ALA A 64 30.98 4.38 -1.73
N ILE A 65 30.58 4.13 -2.97
CA ILE A 65 31.48 3.69 -4.04
C ILE A 65 32.09 4.88 -4.81
N GLU A 66 31.32 5.95 -5.07
CA GLU A 66 31.80 7.14 -5.79
C GLU A 66 33.09 7.74 -5.21
N PRO A 67 33.18 8.09 -3.90
CA PRO A 67 34.40 8.66 -3.34
C PRO A 67 35.56 7.65 -3.32
N TRP A 68 35.27 6.36 -3.20
CA TRP A 68 36.29 5.31 -3.21
C TRP A 68 36.92 5.12 -4.60
N LEU A 69 36.09 5.19 -5.65
CA LEU A 69 36.56 5.15 -7.04
C LEU A 69 37.32 6.43 -7.41
N GLU A 70 36.83 7.60 -6.99
CA GLU A 70 37.49 8.89 -7.23
C GLU A 70 38.89 8.92 -6.59
N LEU A 71 39.00 8.50 -5.32
CA LEU A 71 40.29 8.37 -4.61
C LEU A 71 41.22 7.36 -5.29
N GLY A 72 40.69 6.19 -5.68
CA GLY A 72 41.48 5.19 -6.40
C GLY A 72 42.02 5.72 -7.73
N ARG A 73 41.22 6.50 -8.45
CA ARG A 73 41.60 7.10 -9.74
C ARG A 73 42.63 8.20 -9.54
N TYR A 74 42.43 9.09 -8.57
CA TYR A 74 43.35 10.16 -8.21
C TYR A 74 44.74 9.61 -7.85
N VAL A 75 44.79 8.61 -6.97
CA VAL A 75 46.04 7.94 -6.57
C VAL A 75 46.72 7.24 -7.75
N ALA A 76 45.95 6.62 -8.65
CA ALA A 76 46.50 5.99 -9.85
C ALA A 76 47.10 7.03 -10.82
N THR A 77 46.44 8.17 -11.01
CA THR A 77 46.98 9.26 -11.82
C THR A 77 48.24 9.88 -11.22
N GLU A 78 48.27 10.16 -9.92
CA GLU A 78 49.49 10.70 -9.26
C GLU A 78 50.67 9.74 -9.38
N ARG A 79 50.45 8.44 -9.12
CA ARG A 79 51.51 7.43 -9.29
C ARG A 79 51.98 7.32 -10.73
N SER A 80 51.06 7.42 -11.70
CA SER A 80 51.42 7.39 -13.12
C SER A 80 52.26 8.61 -13.51
N THR A 81 51.90 9.82 -13.05
CA THR A 81 52.66 11.03 -13.36
C THR A 81 54.03 11.06 -12.70
N CYS A 82 54.15 10.56 -11.47
CA CYS A 82 55.44 10.42 -10.80
C CYS A 82 56.32 9.33 -11.43
N SER A 83 55.73 8.27 -12.01
CA SER A 83 56.50 7.19 -12.66
C SER A 83 57.01 7.56 -14.06
N VAL A 84 56.33 8.49 -14.76
CA VAL A 84 56.74 8.97 -16.10
C VAL A 84 57.79 10.09 -16.01
N ALA A 85 57.95 10.71 -14.83
CA ALA A 85 58.90 11.79 -14.59
C ALA A 85 60.29 11.32 -14.12
N VAL A 86 60.59 10.02 -14.14
CA VAL A 86 61.87 9.40 -13.70
C VAL A 86 62.69 8.95 -14.91
#